data_AF-A0A7K4HCD4-F1
#
_entry.id   AF-A0A7K4HCD4-F1
#
_cell.length_a   1.000
_cell.length_b   1.000
_cell.length_c   1.000
_cell.angle_alpha   90.00
_cell.angle_beta   90.00
_cell.angle_gamma   90.00
#
_symmetry.space_group_name_H-M   'P 1'
#
loop_
_entity.id
_entity.type
_entity.pdbx_description
1 polymer ?
#
loop_
_entity_poly.entity_id
_entity_poly.type
_entity_poly.pdbx_seq_one_letter_code
_entity_poly.pdbx_strand_id
1 'polypeptide(L)' 'MSRKIDTSAQFIEFYVKKGHYLVELSENHFKNREYKKCLELLSQAHGMFEKGGAKEEAEKVKLKFEDIKKTHFKNSNT' A
#
# COMPACT_ATOMS: atom_id res chain seq x y z
N MET A 1 27.69 13.05 -24.58
CA MET A 1 26.25 12.74 -24.52
C MET A 1 25.70 13.14 -23.15
N SER A 2 24.83 14.16 -23.09
CA SER A 2 24.06 14.45 -21.87
C SER A 2 22.88 13.47 -21.82
N ARG A 3 22.94 12.44 -20.96
CA ARG A 3 21.75 11.62 -20.67
C ARG A 3 20.77 12.52 -19.94
N LYS A 4 19.69 12.94 -20.60
CA LYS A 4 18.57 13.60 -19.92
C LYS A 4 18.01 12.60 -18.90
N ILE A 5 18.16 12.92 -17.62
CA ILE A 5 17.55 12.16 -16.53
C ILE A 5 16.05 12.42 -16.62
N ASP A 6 15.26 11.39 -16.86
CA ASP A 6 13.81 11.47 -16.77
C ASP A 6 13.40 11.27 -15.30
N THR A 7 13.42 12.38 -14.57
CA THR A 7 13.08 12.40 -13.15
C THR A 7 11.64 11.91 -12.91
N SER A 8 10.73 12.09 -13.88
CA SER A 8 9.34 11.66 -13.76
C SER A 8 9.21 10.14 -13.75
N ALA A 9 9.92 9.45 -14.65
CA ALA A 9 9.98 8.00 -14.68
C ALA A 9 10.60 7.42 -13.39
N GLN A 10 11.66 8.06 -12.89
CA GLN A 10 12.30 7.66 -11.64
C GLN A 10 11.37 7.82 -10.41
N PHE A 11 10.57 8.88 -10.36
CA PHE A 11 9.59 9.08 -9.29
C PHE A 11 8.45 8.06 -9.37
N ILE A 12 7.97 7.75 -10.57
CA ILE A 12 6.96 6.70 -10.78
C ILE A 12 7.49 5.36 -10.24
N GLU A 13 8.68 4.96 -10.66
CA GLU A 13 9.31 3.72 -10.20
C GLU A 13 9.53 3.71 -8.68
N PHE A 14 9.97 4.84 -8.11
CA PHE A 14 10.13 5.00 -6.67
C PHE A 14 8.82 4.79 -5.92
N TYR A 15 7.72 5.41 -6.36
CA TYR A 15 6.42 5.26 -5.72
C TYR A 15 5.92 3.82 -5.79
N VAL A 16 6.03 3.16 -6.95
CA VAL A 16 5.62 1.76 -7.09
C VAL A 16 6.44 0.84 -6.18
N LYS A 17 7.77 0.98 -6.16
CA LYS A 17 8.66 0.20 -5.27
C LYS A 17 8.34 0.44 -3.80
N LYS A 18 8.11 1.69 -3.41
CA LYS A 18 7.74 2.03 -2.03
C LYS A 18 6.37 1.45 -1.66
N GLY A 19 5.41 1.42 -2.59
CA GLY A 19 4.13 0.76 -2.43
C GLY A 19 4.30 -0.73 -2.11
N HIS A 20 5.07 -1.46 -2.92
CA HIS A 20 5.33 -2.88 -2.68
C HIS A 20 6.02 -3.15 -1.34
N TYR A 21 7.02 -2.35 -0.98
CA TYR A 21 7.69 -2.46 0.31
C TYR A 21 6.72 -2.31 1.50
N LEU A 22 5.80 -1.34 1.43
CA LEU A 22 4.80 -1.12 2.48
C LEU A 22 3.80 -2.29 2.56
N VAL A 23 3.44 -2.91 1.43
CA VAL A 23 2.62 -4.12 1.40
C VAL A 23 3.33 -5.28 2.10
N GLU A 24 4.59 -5.55 1.78
CA GLU A 24 5.37 -6.60 2.44
C GLU A 24 5.48 -6.37 3.95
N LEU A 25 5.78 -5.13 4.36
CA LEU A 25 5.83 -4.77 5.78
C LEU A 25 4.46 -4.98 6.47
N SER A 26 3.36 -4.63 5.80
CA SER A 26 2.01 -4.84 6.33
C SER A 26 1.69 -6.32 6.58
N GLU A 27 2.27 -7.23 5.79
CA GLU A 27 2.08 -8.67 5.95
C GLU A 27 2.78 -9.21 7.19
N ASN A 28 3.93 -8.66 7.55
CA ASN A 28 4.60 -8.98 8.80
C ASN A 28 3.77 -8.54 10.00
N HIS A 29 3.23 -7.31 9.98
CA HIS A 29 2.32 -6.84 11.03
C HIS A 29 1.02 -7.67 11.08
N PHE A 30 0.49 -8.10 9.94
CA PHE A 30 -0.66 -9.00 9.89
C PHE A 30 -0.37 -10.34 10.58
N LYS A 31 0.78 -10.97 10.28
CA LYS A 31 1.23 -12.22 10.92
C LYS A 31 1.39 -12.07 12.44
N ASN A 32 1.84 -10.89 12.88
CA ASN A 32 1.97 -10.55 14.31
C ASN A 32 0.65 -10.13 14.96
N ARG A 33 -0.48 -10.18 14.24
CA ARG A 33 -1.82 -9.76 14.69
C ARG A 33 -1.91 -8.26 15.05
N GLU A 34 -0.99 -7.46 14.53
CA GLU A 34 -0.95 -6.00 14.70
C GLU A 34 -1.82 -5.33 13.63
N TYR A 35 -3.11 -5.65 13.60
CA TYR A 35 -4.00 -5.33 12.48
C TYR A 35 -4.17 -3.82 12.25
N LYS A 36 -4.11 -2.99 13.30
CA LYS A 36 -4.18 -1.53 13.15
C LYS A 36 -2.99 -1.02 12.34
N LYS A 37 -1.79 -1.55 12.64
CA LYS A 37 -0.57 -1.17 11.92
C LYS A 37 -0.56 -1.69 10.50
N CYS A 38 -1.07 -2.90 10.28
CA CYS A 38 -1.31 -3.45 8.95
C CYS A 38 -2.18 -2.50 8.10
N LEU A 39 -3.32 -2.04 8.63
CA LEU A 39 -4.22 -1.12 7.93
C LEU A 39 -3.56 0.24 7.64
N GLU A 40 -2.80 0.81 8.58
CA GLU A 40 -2.03 2.05 8.36
C GLU A 40 -1.05 1.93 7.19
N LEU A 41 -0.36 0.79 7.08
CA LEU A 41 0.63 0.54 6.03
C LEU A 41 -0.04 0.30 4.68
N LEU A 42 -1.14 -0.45 4.64
CA LEU A 42 -1.94 -0.65 3.43
C LEU A 42 -2.50 0.68 2.90
N SER A 43 -2.97 1.56 3.78
CA SER A 43 -3.42 2.92 3.39
C SER A 43 -2.29 3.74 2.76
N GLN A 44 -1.08 3.69 3.34
CA GLN A 44 0.09 4.35 2.75
C GLN A 44 0.50 3.73 1.41
N ALA A 45 0.48 2.40 1.30
CA ALA A 45 0.80 1.69 0.07
C ALA A 45 -0.15 2.08 -1.08
N HIS A 46 -1.45 2.18 -0.80
CA HIS A 46 -2.45 2.67 -1.75
C HIS A 46 -2.07 4.04 -2.33
N GLY A 47 -1.78 5.01 -1.46
CA GLY A 47 -1.37 6.35 -1.89
C GLY A 47 -0.04 6.38 -2.66
N MET A 48 0.86 5.43 -2.43
CA MET A 48 2.07 5.29 -3.25
C MET A 48 1.72 4.74 -4.64
N PHE A 49 0.87 3.71 -4.74
CA PHE A 49 0.46 3.17 -6.04
C PHE A 49 -0.32 4.17 -6.88
N GLU A 50 -1.20 4.98 -6.28
CA GLU A 50 -1.89 6.08 -6.98
C GLU A 50 -0.90 7.10 -7.57
N LYS A 51 0.11 7.52 -6.78
CA LYS A 51 1.17 8.43 -7.24
C LYS A 51 2.06 7.82 -8.32
N GLY A 52 2.26 6.50 -8.28
CA GLY A 52 2.98 5.74 -9.30
C GLY A 52 2.13 5.37 -10.52
N GLY A 53 0.84 5.72 -10.56
CA GLY A 53 -0.07 5.33 -11.66
C GLY A 53 -0.41 3.84 -11.72
N ALA A 54 -0.06 3.06 -10.70
CA ALA A 54 -0.27 1.62 -10.58
C ALA A 54 -1.69 1.31 -10.07
N LYS A 55 -2.70 1.54 -10.91
CA LYS A 55 -4.12 1.48 -10.52
C LYS A 55 -4.58 0.10 -10.07
N GLU A 56 -4.07 -0.96 -10.69
CA GLU A 56 -4.44 -2.34 -10.35
C GLU A 56 -3.93 -2.72 -8.96
N GLU A 57 -2.70 -2.33 -8.64
CA GLU A 57 -2.08 -2.51 -7.34
C GLU A 57 -2.79 -1.70 -6.26
N ALA A 58 -3.16 -0.46 -6.56
CA ALA A 58 -3.95 0.38 -5.65
C ALA A 58 -5.29 -0.31 -5.29
N GLU A 59 -6.04 -0.81 -6.28
CA GLU A 59 -7.31 -1.50 -6.02
C GLU A 59 -7.11 -2.80 -5.24
N LYS A 60 -6.07 -3.60 -5.55
CA LYS A 60 -5.74 -4.81 -4.79
C LYS A 60 -5.48 -4.50 -3.31
N VAL A 61 -4.72 -3.43 -3.03
CA VAL A 61 -4.42 -3.00 -1.65
C VAL A 61 -5.69 -2.53 -0.94
N LYS A 62 -6.54 -1.78 -1.62
CA LYS A 62 -7.83 -1.31 -1.07
C LYS A 62 -8.75 -2.47 -0.70
N LEU A 63 -8.87 -3.47 -1.57
CA LEU A 63 -9.67 -4.66 -1.29
C LEU A 63 -9.14 -5.42 -0.07
N LYS A 64 -7.81 -5.59 0.04
CA LYS A 64 -7.17 -6.22 1.20
C LYS A 64 -7.40 -5.42 2.48
N PHE A 65 -7.32 -4.09 2.42
CA PHE A 65 -7.62 -3.21 3.56
C PHE A 65 -9.06 -3.42 4.07
N GLU A 66 -10.03 -3.38 3.16
CA GLU A 66 -11.45 -3.54 3.53
C GLU A 66 -11.75 -4.93 4.08
N ASP A 67 -11.13 -5.98 3.53
CA ASP A 67 -11.27 -7.35 4.03
C ASP A 67 -10.73 -7.50 5.47
N ILE A 68 -9.53 -6.99 5.74
CA ILE A 68 -8.93 -7.02 7.09
C ILE A 68 -9.77 -6.20 8.07
N LYS A 69 -10.23 -5.01 7.65
CA LYS A 69 -11.09 -4.14 8.46
C LYS A 69 -12.40 -4.85 8.80
N LYS A 70 -13.04 -5.47 7.82
CA LYS A 70 -14.28 -6.23 7.99
C LYS A 70 -14.09 -7.46 8.87
N THR A 71 -12.97 -8.16 8.76
CA THR A 71 -12.73 -9.42 9.47
C THR A 71 -12.30 -9.21 10.92
N HIS A 72 -11.47 -8.19 11.19
CA HIS A 72 -10.83 -8.02 12.50
C HIS A 72 -11.33 -6.81 13.30
N PHE A 73 -12.09 -5.89 12.67
CA PHE A 73 -12.63 -4.71 13.34
C PHE A 73 -14.16 -4.61 13.25
N LYS A 74 -14.85 -5.70 12.86
CA LYS A 74 -16.30 -5.82 12.99
C LYS A 74 -16.69 -5.94 14.46
N ASN A 75 -16.96 -4.80 15.10
CA ASN A 75 -18.13 -4.52 15.94
C ASN A 75 -17.83 -3.46 17.01
N SER A 76 -18.48 -2.30 16.86
CA SER A 76 -18.94 -1.49 17.98
C SER A 76 -20.30 -0.90 17.61
N ASN A 77 -21.27 -1.77 17.36
CA ASN A 77 -22.70 -1.41 17.27
C ASN A 77 -23.50 -2.53 17.96
N THR A 78 -23.48 -2.51 19.29
CA THR A 78 -24.51 -3.03 20.18
C THR A 78 -24.61 -2.06 21.34
#